data_AF-A0A521SDT7-F1
#
_entry.id   AF-A0A521SDT7-F1
#
_cell.length_a   1.000
_cell.length_b   1.000
_cell.length_c   1.000
_cell.angle_alpha   90.00
_cell.angle_beta   90.00
_cell.angle_gamma   90.00
#
_symmetry.space_group_name_H-M   'P 1'
#
loop_
_entity.id
_entity.type
_entity.pdbx_description
1 polymer ?
#
loop_
_entity_poly.entity_id
_entity_poly.type
_entity_poly.pdbx_seq_one_letter_code
_entity_poly.pdbx_strand_id
1 'polypeptide(L)'
;MNARLLTIAAVLMLVGAGCAPATGTTVSTSTGGSVLDLSGQGLRSLPSSTFSRTGLRELDISDNALTGALPGEIRFLSKLEVLDASGNQMTGVPAEIGQLANLRILDLSDNKLTGLPNELGNLKRLETLDLSGNAVSEQDLEVIRKGIPNARIVR
;
A
#
# COMPACT_ATOMS: atom_id res chain seq x y z
N MET A 1 -21.03 25.39 -3.76
CA MET A 1 -19.99 24.97 -2.80
C MET A 1 -19.76 23.48 -2.95
N ASN A 2 -18.67 23.07 -3.59
CA ASN A 2 -18.02 21.76 -3.38
C ASN A 2 -16.66 21.76 -4.08
N ALA A 3 -15.76 22.63 -3.60
CA ALA A 3 -14.37 22.73 -4.06
C ALA A 3 -13.46 21.62 -3.49
N ARG A 4 -14.02 20.47 -3.06
CA ARG A 4 -13.29 19.40 -2.35
C ARG A 4 -13.19 18.06 -3.09
N LEU A 5 -13.90 17.88 -4.21
CA LEU A 5 -13.77 16.68 -5.05
C LEU A 5 -12.75 16.81 -6.18
N LEU A 6 -12.25 18.03 -6.46
CA LEU A 6 -11.31 18.24 -7.58
C LEU A 6 -9.87 17.75 -7.29
N THR A 7 -9.51 17.46 -6.03
CA THR A 7 -8.10 17.40 -5.64
C THR A 7 -7.44 16.03 -5.81
N ILE A 8 -8.17 14.91 -5.94
CA ILE A 8 -7.51 13.60 -6.12
C ILE A 8 -7.31 13.30 -7.62
N ALA A 9 -8.35 13.44 -8.44
CA ALA A 9 -8.24 13.25 -9.90
C ALA A 9 -7.33 14.29 -10.57
N ALA A 10 -7.34 15.56 -10.11
CA ALA A 10 -6.47 16.59 -10.70
C ALA A 10 -5.00 16.50 -10.24
N VAL A 11 -4.73 15.89 -9.07
CA VAL A 11 -3.34 15.71 -8.59
C VAL A 11 -2.69 14.48 -9.23
N LEU A 12 -3.45 13.41 -9.51
CA LEU A 12 -2.93 12.28 -10.30
C LEU A 12 -2.55 12.66 -11.74
N MET A 13 -3.21 13.66 -12.34
CA MET A 13 -2.84 14.15 -13.67
C MET A 13 -1.55 14.98 -13.71
N LEU A 14 -0.94 15.32 -12.57
CA LEU A 14 0.21 16.24 -12.52
C LEU A 14 1.58 15.59 -12.26
N VAL A 15 1.64 14.28 -11.96
CA VAL A 15 2.92 13.61 -11.56
C VAL A 15 3.46 12.55 -12.53
N GLY A 16 2.86 12.38 -13.72
CA GLY A 16 3.40 11.50 -14.76
C GLY A 16 3.45 12.17 -16.12
N ALA A 17 4.62 12.69 -16.52
CA ALA A 17 4.83 13.22 -17.85
C ALA A 17 4.70 12.11 -18.93
N GLY A 18 3.91 12.37 -19.97
CA GLY A 18 4.20 11.87 -21.31
C GLY A 18 3.36 10.72 -21.89
N CYS A 19 2.14 10.46 -21.43
CA CYS A 19 1.23 9.60 -22.20
C CYS A 19 -0.19 10.17 -22.16
N ALA A 20 -0.84 10.24 -23.32
CA ALA A 20 -2.22 10.69 -23.47
C ALA A 20 -3.13 9.90 -22.50
N PRO A 21 -4.18 10.53 -21.95
CA PRO A 21 -5.10 9.82 -21.09
C PRO A 21 -5.73 8.68 -21.89
N ALA A 22 -5.46 7.43 -21.48
CA ALA A 22 -6.33 6.33 -21.87
C ALA A 22 -7.73 6.75 -21.40
N THR A 23 -8.62 6.99 -22.36
CA THR A 23 -9.99 7.43 -22.14
C THR A 23 -10.73 6.35 -21.37
N GLY A 24 -10.75 6.44 -20.04
CA GLY A 24 -11.43 5.46 -19.20
C GLY A 24 -11.05 5.39 -17.72
N THR A 25 -10.16 6.25 -17.18
CA THR A 25 -9.80 6.23 -15.76
C THR A 25 -10.93 6.74 -14.86
N THR A 26 -11.89 5.88 -14.57
CA THR A 26 -12.82 6.05 -13.46
C THR A 26 -12.07 5.82 -12.16
N VAL A 27 -11.71 6.91 -11.45
CA VAL A 27 -11.37 6.81 -10.02
C VAL A 27 -12.66 6.41 -9.31
N SER A 28 -12.82 5.13 -9.03
CA SER A 28 -13.98 4.60 -8.31
C SER A 28 -13.90 5.01 -6.85
N THR A 29 -14.25 6.26 -6.52
CA THR A 29 -14.58 6.60 -5.15
C THR A 29 -15.96 6.03 -4.87
N SER A 30 -16.03 4.78 -4.39
CA SER A 30 -17.26 4.26 -3.82
C SER A 30 -17.65 5.19 -2.68
N THR A 31 -18.90 5.65 -2.73
CA THR A 31 -19.45 6.71 -1.89
C THR A 31 -19.67 6.14 -0.48
N GLY A 32 -18.59 5.96 0.27
CA GLY A 32 -18.61 5.22 1.54
C GLY A 32 -17.28 5.23 2.32
N GLY A 33 -16.37 6.17 2.07
CA GLY A 33 -15.28 6.59 2.97
C GLY A 33 -14.20 5.57 3.41
N SER A 34 -14.39 4.28 3.20
CA SER A 34 -13.58 3.22 3.80
C SER A 34 -12.75 2.42 2.80
N VAL A 35 -13.05 2.47 1.51
CA VAL A 35 -12.28 1.79 0.46
C VAL A 35 -11.73 2.82 -0.52
N LEU A 36 -10.47 2.68 -0.90
CA LEU A 36 -9.81 3.47 -1.93
C LEU A 36 -9.08 2.51 -2.87
N ASP A 37 -9.58 2.44 -4.10
CA ASP A 37 -8.96 1.68 -5.17
C ASP A 37 -8.21 2.64 -6.11
N LEU A 38 -6.90 2.42 -6.20
CA LEU A 38 -5.95 3.08 -7.08
C LEU A 38 -5.19 2.05 -7.95
N SER A 39 -5.70 0.83 -8.06
CA SER A 39 -5.07 -0.25 -8.83
C SER A 39 -4.97 0.08 -10.32
N GLY A 40 -3.91 -0.38 -11.00
CA GLY A 40 -3.84 -0.33 -12.46
C GLY A 40 -3.73 1.07 -13.08
N GLN A 41 -3.37 2.10 -12.31
CA GLN A 41 -3.37 3.50 -12.77
C GLN A 41 -2.01 3.96 -13.34
N GLY A 42 -1.01 3.08 -13.40
CA GLY A 42 0.34 3.42 -13.86
C GLY A 42 1.07 4.43 -12.96
N LEU A 43 0.70 4.48 -11.68
CA LEU A 43 1.24 5.41 -10.70
C LEU A 43 2.71 5.13 -10.42
N ARG A 44 3.54 6.17 -10.44
CA ARG A 44 4.95 6.09 -10.01
C ARG A 44 5.15 6.51 -8.56
N SER A 45 4.21 7.28 -8.03
CA SER A 45 4.17 7.72 -6.64
C SER A 45 2.73 7.99 -6.20
N LEU A 46 2.51 7.97 -4.89
CA LEU A 46 1.22 8.31 -4.29
C LEU A 46 1.27 9.75 -3.74
N PRO A 47 0.23 10.57 -3.96
CA PRO A 47 0.16 11.89 -3.37
C PRO A 47 -0.01 11.79 -1.84
N SER A 48 0.53 12.76 -1.09
CA SER A 48 0.43 12.79 0.37
C SER A 48 -1.01 12.82 0.90
N SER A 49 -1.95 13.30 0.08
CA SER A 49 -3.37 13.31 0.38
C SER A 49 -3.98 11.90 0.53
N THR A 50 -3.38 10.87 -0.09
CA THR A 50 -3.79 9.47 0.08
C THR A 50 -3.75 9.06 1.56
N PHE A 51 -2.70 9.49 2.27
CA PHE A 51 -2.47 9.15 3.68
C PHE A 51 -3.24 10.03 4.67
N SER A 52 -3.91 11.09 4.20
CA SER A 52 -4.72 11.96 5.06
C SER A 52 -6.11 11.38 5.37
N ARG A 53 -6.48 10.25 4.75
CA ARG A 53 -7.79 9.60 4.90
C ARG A 53 -7.79 8.66 6.12
N THR A 54 -7.80 9.21 7.32
CA THR A 54 -7.77 8.45 8.60
C THR A 54 -8.96 7.49 8.80
N GLY A 55 -10.01 7.59 7.97
CA GLY A 55 -11.17 6.70 7.94
C GLY A 55 -11.03 5.47 7.04
N LEU A 56 -9.92 5.34 6.31
CA LEU A 56 -9.71 4.30 5.31
C LEU A 56 -9.50 2.93 5.98
N ARG A 57 -10.17 1.90 5.44
CA ARG A 57 -10.09 0.50 5.86
C ARG A 57 -9.41 -0.36 4.80
N GLU A 58 -9.59 -0.05 3.53
CA GLU A 58 -9.00 -0.80 2.43
C GLU A 58 -8.34 0.19 1.47
N LEU A 59 -7.07 -0.08 1.17
CA LEU A 59 -6.29 0.65 0.19
C LEU A 59 -5.73 -0.35 -0.82
N ASP A 60 -6.15 -0.21 -2.06
CA ASP A 60 -5.60 -0.96 -3.17
C ASP A 60 -4.76 0.00 -4.02
N ILE A 61 -3.47 -0.28 -4.13
CA ILE A 61 -2.49 0.42 -4.96
C ILE A 61 -1.74 -0.58 -5.86
N SER A 62 -2.31 -1.76 -6.08
CA SER A 62 -1.74 -2.85 -6.89
C SER A 62 -1.56 -2.46 -8.36
N ASP A 63 -0.79 -3.26 -9.09
CA ASP A 63 -0.62 -3.12 -10.56
C ASP A 63 -0.25 -1.70 -11.02
N ASN A 64 0.68 -1.09 -10.31
CA ASN A 64 1.20 0.25 -10.60
C ASN A 64 2.71 0.19 -10.89
N ALA A 65 3.33 1.35 -11.06
CA ALA A 65 4.77 1.49 -11.26
C ALA A 65 5.46 2.12 -10.03
N LEU A 66 4.93 1.88 -8.82
CA LEU A 66 5.47 2.46 -7.59
C LEU A 66 6.88 1.92 -7.34
N THR A 67 7.81 2.82 -7.04
CA THR A 67 9.23 2.49 -6.78
C THR A 67 9.64 2.91 -5.37
N GLY A 68 10.73 2.34 -4.86
CA GLY A 68 11.22 2.69 -3.53
C GLY A 68 10.34 2.10 -2.43
N ALA A 69 10.16 2.84 -1.34
CA ALA A 69 9.27 2.45 -0.24
C ALA A 69 8.06 3.38 -0.16
N LEU A 70 6.96 2.90 0.42
CA LEU A 70 5.85 3.77 0.81
C LEU A 70 6.34 4.84 1.81
N PRO A 71 5.78 6.05 1.76
CA PRO A 71 6.14 7.11 2.70
C PRO A 71 5.65 6.76 4.12
N GLY A 72 6.39 7.22 5.14
CA GLY A 72 6.09 6.92 6.55
C GLY A 72 4.72 7.44 7.03
N GLU A 73 4.12 8.36 6.27
CA GLU A 73 2.75 8.85 6.40
C GLU A 73 1.69 7.74 6.37
N ILE A 74 2.03 6.55 5.86
CA ILE A 74 1.17 5.35 5.95
C ILE A 74 0.64 5.14 7.38
N ARG A 75 1.41 5.50 8.42
CA ARG A 75 0.98 5.43 9.83
C ARG A 75 -0.32 6.15 10.16
N PHE A 76 -0.70 7.15 9.38
CA PHE A 76 -1.93 7.91 9.61
C PHE A 76 -3.19 7.13 9.21
N LEU A 77 -3.05 6.06 8.43
CA LEU A 77 -4.13 5.15 8.07
C LEU A 77 -4.42 4.14 9.22
N SER A 78 -4.60 4.63 10.43
CA SER A 78 -4.70 3.79 11.64
C SER A 78 -5.88 2.82 11.66
N LYS A 79 -6.88 3.01 10.79
CA LYS A 79 -8.03 2.13 10.60
C LYS A 79 -7.89 1.13 9.46
N LEU A 80 -6.75 1.12 8.77
CA LEU A 80 -6.51 0.24 7.63
C LEU A 80 -6.49 -1.22 8.09
N GLU A 81 -7.27 -2.03 7.39
CA GLU A 81 -7.46 -3.47 7.58
C GLU A 81 -6.88 -4.27 6.40
N VAL A 82 -6.94 -3.70 5.19
CA VAL A 82 -6.38 -4.30 3.97
C VAL A 82 -5.49 -3.29 3.25
N LEU A 83 -4.28 -3.71 2.93
CA LEU A 83 -3.38 -3.01 2.02
C LEU A 83 -2.93 -3.98 0.94
N ASP A 84 -3.31 -3.68 -0.30
CA ASP A 84 -2.78 -4.36 -1.47
C ASP A 84 -1.81 -3.42 -2.21
N ALA A 85 -0.55 -3.82 -2.27
CA ALA A 85 0.51 -3.14 -3.02
C ALA A 85 1.26 -4.10 -3.94
N SER A 86 0.59 -5.18 -4.35
CA SER A 86 1.12 -6.19 -5.27
C SER A 86 1.42 -5.59 -6.66
N GLY A 87 2.21 -6.30 -7.48
CA GLY A 87 2.41 -5.94 -8.88
C GLY A 87 3.05 -4.56 -9.08
N ASN A 88 4.02 -4.20 -8.24
CA ASN A 88 4.71 -2.92 -8.26
C ASN A 88 6.24 -3.10 -8.41
N GLN A 89 7.01 -2.02 -8.24
CA GLN A 89 8.47 -2.05 -8.32
C GLN A 89 9.11 -1.58 -7.00
N MET A 90 8.43 -1.81 -5.87
CA MET A 90 8.89 -1.38 -4.56
C MET A 90 10.15 -2.15 -4.16
N THR A 91 11.11 -1.43 -3.58
CA THR A 91 12.39 -1.99 -3.12
C THR A 91 12.49 -2.01 -1.59
N GLY A 92 11.52 -1.42 -0.88
CA GLY A 92 11.46 -1.45 0.57
C GLY A 92 10.06 -1.18 1.12
N VAL A 93 9.93 -1.37 2.43
CA VAL A 93 8.72 -1.09 3.21
C VAL A 93 9.10 -0.17 4.37
N PRO A 94 8.36 0.93 4.64
CA PRO A 94 8.68 1.81 5.75
C PRO A 94 8.46 1.13 7.10
N ALA A 95 9.29 1.44 8.10
CA ALA A 95 9.14 0.92 9.46
C ALA A 95 7.78 1.29 10.09
N GLU A 96 7.22 2.43 9.69
CA GLU A 96 5.90 2.90 10.08
C GLU A 96 4.75 1.95 9.74
N ILE A 97 4.96 0.98 8.83
CA ILE A 97 3.97 -0.07 8.56
C ILE A 97 3.56 -0.80 9.84
N GLY A 98 4.51 -0.98 10.78
CA GLY A 98 4.26 -1.66 12.05
C GLY A 98 3.30 -0.90 12.99
N GLN A 99 2.92 0.33 12.65
CA GLN A 99 1.96 1.14 13.41
C GLN A 99 0.50 0.90 12.98
N LEU A 100 0.28 0.15 11.88
CA LEU A 100 -1.05 -0.20 11.40
C LEU A 100 -1.68 -1.34 12.21
N ALA A 101 -2.04 -1.06 13.46
CA ALA A 101 -2.49 -2.06 14.43
C ALA A 101 -3.77 -2.82 14.02
N ASN A 102 -4.53 -2.33 13.04
CA ASN A 102 -5.74 -2.97 12.53
C ASN A 102 -5.52 -3.81 11.25
N LEU A 103 -4.30 -3.80 10.68
CA LEU A 103 -4.03 -4.48 9.42
C LEU A 103 -4.17 -6.00 9.58
N ARG A 104 -4.97 -6.59 8.70
CA ARG A 104 -5.28 -8.03 8.63
C ARG A 104 -4.65 -8.66 7.39
N ILE A 105 -4.66 -7.94 6.28
CA ILE A 105 -4.11 -8.40 5.01
C ILE A 105 -3.10 -7.38 4.52
N LEU A 106 -1.89 -7.85 4.24
CA LEU A 106 -0.84 -7.10 3.60
C LEU A 106 -0.34 -7.91 2.41
N ASP A 107 -0.65 -7.43 1.20
CA ASP A 107 -0.13 -8.01 -0.03
C ASP A 107 0.99 -7.12 -0.58
N LEU A 108 2.19 -7.69 -0.65
CA LEU A 108 3.40 -7.08 -1.21
C LEU A 108 3.97 -7.95 -2.33
N SER A 109 3.19 -8.89 -2.84
CA SER A 109 3.64 -9.83 -3.88
C SER A 109 4.08 -9.11 -5.16
N ASP A 110 4.89 -9.79 -5.97
CA ASP A 110 5.35 -9.30 -7.27
C ASP A 110 5.95 -7.88 -7.21
N ASN A 111 6.91 -7.70 -6.30
CA ASN A 111 7.70 -6.48 -6.13
C ASN A 111 9.21 -6.78 -6.21
N LYS A 112 10.06 -5.82 -5.86
CA LYS A 112 11.53 -5.94 -5.87
C LYS A 112 12.11 -5.88 -4.45
N LEU A 113 11.37 -6.35 -3.45
CA LEU A 113 11.79 -6.30 -2.05
C LEU A 113 12.94 -7.27 -1.82
N THR A 114 14.04 -6.78 -1.25
CA THR A 114 15.19 -7.60 -0.84
C THR A 114 15.32 -7.74 0.67
N GLY A 115 14.57 -6.93 1.42
CA GLY A 115 14.58 -6.92 2.87
C GLY A 115 13.31 -6.26 3.41
N LEU A 116 13.05 -6.47 4.70
CA LEU A 116 11.83 -6.05 5.36
C LEU A 116 12.14 -5.42 6.72
N PRO A 117 11.40 -4.38 7.15
CA PRO A 117 11.56 -3.80 8.47
C PRO A 117 11.10 -4.79 9.56
N ASN A 118 11.84 -4.87 10.65
CA ASN A 118 11.50 -5.71 11.81
C ASN A 118 10.14 -5.32 12.42
N GLU A 119 9.73 -4.06 12.21
CA GLU A 119 8.47 -3.49 12.64
C GLU A 119 7.24 -4.17 12.03
N LEU A 120 7.37 -4.91 10.91
CA LEU A 120 6.28 -5.77 10.41
C LEU A 120 5.85 -6.81 11.47
N GLY A 121 6.78 -7.23 12.33
CA GLY A 121 6.48 -8.08 13.48
C GLY A 121 5.56 -7.44 14.54
N ASN A 122 5.26 -6.14 14.44
CA ASN A 122 4.33 -5.45 15.34
C ASN A 122 2.86 -5.55 14.91
N LEU A 123 2.59 -6.07 13.70
CA LEU A 123 1.23 -6.20 13.15
C LEU A 123 0.46 -7.36 13.80
N LYS A 124 0.07 -7.21 15.07
CA LYS A 124 -0.49 -8.30 15.89
C LYS A 124 -1.83 -8.86 15.39
N ARG A 125 -2.52 -8.15 14.49
CA ARG A 125 -3.78 -8.57 13.86
C ARG A 125 -3.60 -9.12 12.44
N LEU A 126 -2.36 -9.21 11.96
CA LEU A 126 -2.10 -9.67 10.61
C LEU A 126 -2.47 -11.16 10.49
N GLU A 127 -3.27 -11.46 9.49
CA GLU A 127 -3.77 -12.81 9.18
C GLU A 127 -3.05 -13.34 7.94
N THR A 128 -2.79 -12.49 6.97
CA THR A 128 -2.05 -12.83 5.74
C THR A 128 -1.01 -11.76 5.43
N LEU A 129 0.21 -12.22 5.17
CA LEU A 129 1.30 -11.46 4.56
C LEU A 129 1.72 -12.19 3.29
N ASP A 130 1.49 -11.59 2.13
CA ASP A 130 1.98 -12.13 0.86
C ASP A 130 3.26 -11.41 0.42
N LEU A 131 4.32 -12.19 0.22
CA LEU A 131 5.63 -11.74 -0.23
C LEU A 131 6.09 -12.51 -1.47
N SER A 132 5.20 -13.27 -2.11
CA SER A 132 5.52 -14.05 -3.30
C SER A 132 6.09 -13.15 -4.41
N GLY A 133 6.98 -13.69 -5.24
CA GLY A 133 7.60 -12.90 -6.31
C GLY A 133 8.60 -11.83 -5.85
N ASN A 134 9.02 -11.83 -4.57
CA ASN A 134 10.09 -10.97 -4.05
C ASN A 134 11.39 -11.74 -3.76
N ALA A 135 12.47 -11.01 -3.49
CA ALA A 135 13.80 -11.55 -3.17
C ALA A 135 14.15 -11.41 -1.68
N VAL A 136 13.16 -11.54 -0.79
CA VAL A 136 13.34 -11.41 0.68
C VAL A 136 14.07 -12.62 1.25
N SER A 137 15.05 -12.36 2.12
CA SER A 137 15.86 -13.41 2.75
C SER A 137 15.11 -14.18 3.84
N GLU A 138 15.51 -15.43 4.11
CA GLU A 138 15.00 -16.19 5.26
C GLU A 138 15.24 -15.49 6.60
N GLN A 139 16.36 -14.77 6.70
CA GLN A 139 16.76 -14.11 7.93
C GLN A 139 15.77 -13.02 8.33
N ASP A 140 15.32 -12.21 7.36
CA ASP A 140 14.30 -11.17 7.60
C ASP A 140 12.98 -11.79 8.06
N LEU A 141 12.62 -12.92 7.47
CA LEU A 141 11.38 -13.62 7.76
C LEU A 141 11.38 -14.30 9.11
N GLU A 142 12.52 -14.80 9.58
CA GLU A 142 12.62 -15.39 10.91
C GLU A 142 12.27 -14.37 12.01
N VAL A 143 12.74 -13.12 11.85
CA VAL A 143 12.45 -12.03 12.79
C VAL A 143 10.96 -11.69 12.74
N ILE A 144 10.38 -11.57 11.55
CA ILE A 144 8.97 -11.21 11.35
C ILE A 144 8.06 -12.31 11.91
N ARG A 145 8.36 -13.59 11.65
CA ARG A 145 7.58 -14.74 12.17
C ARG A 145 7.46 -14.75 13.68
N LYS A 146 8.50 -14.33 14.41
CA LYS A 146 8.45 -14.21 15.88
C LYS A 146 7.46 -13.14 16.34
N GLY A 147 7.31 -12.06 15.57
CA GLY A 147 6.39 -10.96 15.87
C GLY A 147 4.93 -11.26 15.53
N ILE A 148 4.68 -11.98 14.43
CA ILE A 148 3.35 -12.34 13.92
C ILE A 148 3.17 -13.86 13.77
N PRO A 149 3.26 -14.64 14.86
CA PRO A 149 3.33 -16.11 14.80
C PRO A 149 2.08 -16.79 14.25
N ASN A 150 0.94 -16.10 14.24
CA ASN A 150 -0.34 -16.62 13.74
C ASN A 150 -0.65 -16.20 12.30
N ALA A 151 0.15 -15.32 11.71
CA ALA A 151 -0.07 -14.85 10.35
C ALA A 151 0.38 -15.90 9.34
N ARG A 152 -0.42 -16.10 8.30
CA ARG A 152 -0.02 -16.88 7.13
C ARG A 152 0.93 -16.04 6.28
N ILE A 153 2.18 -16.50 6.13
CA ILE A 153 3.18 -15.85 5.27
C ILE A 153 3.32 -16.65 3.98
N VAL A 154 3.01 -16.03 2.84
CA VAL A 154 3.19 -16.58 1.48
C VAL A 154 4.47 -16.02 0.88
N ARG A 155 5.18 -16.83 0.09
CA ARG A 155 6.52 -16.54 -0.46
C ARG A 155 6.69 -17.12 -1.85
#